data_AF-A0A3B8ZFC1-F1
#
_entry.id   AF-A0A3B8ZFC1-F1
#
_cell.length_a   1.000
_cell.length_b   1.000
_cell.length_c   1.000
_cell.angle_alpha   90.00
_cell.angle_beta   90.00
_cell.angle_gamma   90.00
#
_symmetry.space_group_name_H-M   'P 1'
#
loop_
_entity.id
_entity.type
_entity.pdbx_description
1 polymer ?
#
loop_
_entity_poly.entity_id
_entity_poly.type
_entity_poly.pdbx_seq_one_letter_code
_entity_poly.pdbx_strand_id
1 'polypeptide(L)'
;GVLIAVAPRGAYQDAVVGMQLLQNNTNWINRRSFPVFVLNCLEYLGGAGVSAGTKSIRPGQQAIFNLASRHSEVTIEAPDGTQEKLSRDGQPQFVYSKTDQQGIYKVKDPQQGHTISMISVNLFSERESSIRAAEEIKIGLL
;
A
#
# COMPACT_ATOMS: atom_id res chain seq x y z
N GLY A 1 30.54 16.16 -5.43
CA GLY A 1 29.11 16.23 -5.79
C GLY A 1 28.29 15.41 -4.80
N VAL A 2 26.97 15.59 -4.77
CA VAL A 2 26.07 14.72 -4.00
C VAL A 2 25.68 13.55 -4.90
N LEU A 3 25.83 12.33 -4.39
CA LEU A 3 25.39 11.10 -5.03
C LEU A 3 24.32 10.46 -4.17
N ILE A 4 23.22 10.03 -4.80
CA ILE A 4 22.17 9.27 -4.15
C ILE A 4 21.97 8.01 -4.97
N ALA A 5 22.03 6.86 -4.30
CA ALA A 5 21.71 5.57 -4.89
C ALA A 5 20.64 4.89 -4.04
N VAL A 6 19.67 4.27 -4.71
CA VAL A 6 18.64 3.44 -4.07
C VAL A 6 18.73 2.06 -4.68
N ALA A 7 18.83 1.04 -3.83
CA ALA A 7 18.92 -0.34 -4.26
C ALA A 7 17.91 -1.22 -3.50
N PRO A 8 17.26 -2.18 -4.18
CA PRO A 8 16.42 -3.15 -3.50
C PRO A 8 17.27 -4.18 -2.74
N ARG A 9 16.84 -4.56 -1.54
CA ARG A 9 17.41 -5.64 -0.72
C ARG A 9 16.30 -6.55 -0.19
N GLY A 10 15.78 -7.40 -1.08
CA GLY A 10 14.64 -8.27 -0.79
C GLY A 10 13.38 -7.45 -0.48
N ALA A 11 12.80 -7.64 0.71
CA ALA A 11 11.65 -6.87 1.18
C ALA A 11 11.99 -5.44 1.66
N TYR A 12 13.27 -5.05 1.64
CA TYR A 12 13.75 -3.74 2.08
C TYR A 12 14.30 -2.93 0.91
N GLN A 13 14.43 -1.62 1.11
CA GLN A 13 15.16 -0.73 0.22
C GLN A 13 16.27 -0.04 1.00
N ASP A 14 17.47 -0.03 0.42
CA ASP A 14 18.61 0.69 0.98
C ASP A 14 18.79 2.00 0.18
N ALA A 15 18.85 3.12 0.89
CA ALA A 15 19.18 4.42 0.31
C ALA A 15 20.55 4.87 0.81
N VAL A 16 21.48 5.08 -0.10
CA VAL A 16 22.85 5.53 0.19
C VAL A 16 23.01 6.95 -0.30
N VAL A 17 23.36 7.86 0.60
CA VAL A 17 23.65 9.25 0.30
C VAL A 17 25.15 9.48 0.48
N GLY A 18 25.85 9.65 -0.64
CA GLY A 18 27.25 10.05 -0.68
C GLY A 18 27.36 11.57 -0.78
N MET A 19 27.78 12.21 0.30
CA MET A 19 28.14 13.63 0.31
C MET A 19 29.36 13.86 1.20
N GLN A 20 30.08 14.96 1.00
CA GLN A 20 31.16 15.34 1.92
C GLN A 20 30.56 15.69 3.29
N LEU A 21 30.76 14.79 4.26
CA LEU A 21 30.48 14.97 5.69
C LEU A 21 31.72 15.59 6.38
N LEU A 22 32.27 16.67 5.82
CA LEU A 22 33.31 17.42 6.55
C LEU A 22 32.61 18.27 7.61
N GLN A 23 33.03 18.10 8.87
CA GLN A 23 32.39 18.55 10.12
C GLN A 23 31.80 19.98 10.12
N ASN A 24 32.22 20.88 9.23
CA ASN A 24 31.84 22.30 9.23
C ASN A 24 31.39 22.91 7.89
N ASN A 25 31.19 22.15 6.80
CA ASN A 25 31.00 22.76 5.47
C ASN A 25 29.77 22.33 4.65
N THR A 26 28.75 21.76 5.29
CA THR A 26 27.43 21.62 4.65
C THR A 26 26.38 22.47 5.34
N ASN A 27 25.90 23.50 4.65
CA ASN A 27 24.71 24.26 5.07
C ASN A 27 23.42 23.65 4.52
N TRP A 28 23.49 22.43 3.97
CA TRP A 28 22.37 21.81 3.26
C TRP A 28 21.14 21.64 4.14
N ILE A 29 21.30 21.34 5.43
CA ILE A 29 20.20 21.25 6.40
C ILE A 29 19.38 22.55 6.45
N ASN A 30 20.02 23.70 6.24
CA ASN A 30 19.38 25.02 6.23
C ASN A 30 18.85 25.43 4.85
N ARG A 31 19.03 24.61 3.80
CA ARG A 31 18.52 24.87 2.45
C ARG A 31 17.14 24.23 2.29
N ARG A 32 16.25 24.89 1.54
CA ARG A 32 14.90 24.38 1.23
C ARG A 32 14.88 22.97 0.61
N SER A 33 15.97 22.57 -0.04
CA SER A 33 16.13 21.22 -0.59
C SER A 33 16.18 20.11 0.46
N PHE A 34 16.64 20.39 1.68
CA PHE A 34 16.74 19.37 2.72
C PHE A 34 15.38 18.88 3.25
N PRO A 35 14.42 19.74 3.65
CA PRO A 35 13.09 19.27 4.05
C PRO A 35 12.35 18.58 2.88
N VAL A 36 12.55 19.03 1.64
CA VAL A 36 12.01 18.35 0.45
C VAL A 36 12.63 16.96 0.28
N PHE A 37 13.94 16.82 0.48
CA PHE A 37 14.62 15.52 0.45
C PHE A 37 14.09 14.59 1.55
N VAL A 38 13.97 15.08 2.80
CA VAL A 38 13.44 14.30 3.93
C VAL A 38 12.01 13.86 3.65
N LEU A 39 11.17 14.74 3.09
CA LEU A 39 9.80 14.40 2.69
C LEU A 39 9.78 13.30 1.62
N ASN A 40 10.56 13.43 0.55
CA ASN A 40 10.65 12.41 -0.49
C ASN A 40 11.16 11.07 0.08
N CYS A 41 12.14 11.10 0.99
CA CYS A 41 12.60 9.89 1.67
C CYS A 41 11.51 9.28 2.56
N LEU A 42 10.73 10.08 3.28
CA LEU A 42 9.60 9.60 4.08
C LEU A 42 8.48 9.04 3.21
N GLU A 43 8.16 9.69 2.09
CA GLU A 43 7.12 9.22 1.17
C GLU A 43 7.53 7.90 0.50
N TYR A 44 8.78 7.84 0.04
CA TYR A 44 9.32 6.71 -0.70
C TYR A 44 9.68 5.52 0.21
N LEU A 45 10.39 5.76 1.32
CA LEU A 45 10.85 4.71 2.25
C LEU A 45 9.89 4.47 3.41
N GLY A 46 9.14 5.48 3.85
CA GLY A 46 8.16 5.36 4.93
C GLY A 46 6.85 4.70 4.50
N GLY A 47 6.73 4.28 3.24
CA GLY A 47 5.58 3.54 2.74
C GLY A 47 4.31 4.38 2.59
N ALA A 48 4.42 5.71 2.58
CA ALA A 48 3.26 6.59 2.42
C ALA A 48 2.72 6.63 0.98
N GLY A 49 3.47 6.10 0.01
CA GLY A 49 3.00 5.90 -1.36
C GLY A 49 2.36 4.52 -1.58
N VAL A 50 1.04 4.43 -1.38
CA VAL A 50 0.15 3.53 -2.15
C VAL A 50 0.22 2.01 -1.85
N SER A 51 -0.59 1.54 -0.88
CA SER A 51 -1.48 0.34 -1.00
C SER A 51 -2.03 -0.18 0.35
N ALA A 52 -2.01 0.59 1.43
CA ALA A 52 -2.90 0.35 2.58
C ALA A 52 -4.27 1.04 2.43
N GLY A 53 -4.52 1.69 1.29
CA GLY A 53 -5.88 2.06 0.89
C GLY A 53 -6.62 0.79 0.50
N THR A 54 -7.81 0.61 1.06
CA THR A 54 -8.75 -0.47 0.75
C THR A 54 -8.84 -0.66 -0.77
N LYS A 55 -8.03 -1.57 -1.32
CA LYS A 55 -8.09 -1.93 -2.73
C LYS A 55 -9.39 -2.70 -2.89
N SER A 56 -10.34 -2.11 -3.61
CA SER A 56 -11.51 -2.85 -4.05
C SER A 56 -11.12 -3.65 -5.29
N ILE A 57 -11.20 -4.97 -5.19
CA ILE A 57 -10.89 -5.88 -6.30
C ILE A 57 -12.10 -6.76 -6.60
N ARG A 58 -12.14 -7.33 -7.80
CA ARG A 58 -13.20 -8.26 -8.18
C ARG A 58 -12.90 -9.67 -7.65
N PRO A 59 -13.94 -10.50 -7.42
CA PRO A 59 -13.73 -11.90 -7.13
C PRO A 59 -12.86 -12.58 -8.19
N GLY A 60 -11.92 -13.42 -7.76
CA GLY A 60 -10.97 -14.13 -8.63
C GLY A 60 -9.79 -13.28 -9.13
N GLN A 61 -9.69 -12.00 -8.76
CA GLN A 61 -8.49 -11.19 -9.01
C GLN A 61 -7.47 -11.32 -7.87
N GLN A 62 -6.19 -11.26 -8.22
CA GLN A 62 -5.13 -11.27 -7.22
C GLN A 62 -5.11 -9.95 -6.44
N ALA A 63 -5.21 -10.04 -5.12
CA ALA A 63 -4.96 -8.93 -4.24
C ALA A 63 -3.44 -8.75 -4.08
N ILE A 64 -2.92 -7.66 -4.64
CA ILE A 64 -1.51 -7.27 -4.50
C ILE A 64 -1.43 -6.07 -3.57
N PHE A 65 -0.79 -6.26 -2.42
CA PHE A 65 -0.67 -5.24 -1.39
C PHE A 65 0.72 -5.20 -0.78
N ASN A 66 1.15 -3.99 -0.42
CA ASN A 66 2.40 -3.74 0.26
C ASN A 66 2.11 -3.37 1.70
N LEU A 67 2.78 -4.05 2.62
CA LEU A 67 2.78 -3.67 4.02
C LEU A 67 4.07 -2.92 4.30
N ALA A 68 3.96 -1.73 4.88
CA ALA A 68 5.13 -0.96 5.33
C ALA A 68 5.91 -1.67 6.47
N SER A 69 5.38 -2.78 6.99
CA SER A 69 5.93 -3.47 8.14
C SER A 69 6.92 -4.60 7.80
N ARG A 70 7.75 -4.87 8.79
CA ARG A 70 8.82 -5.88 8.88
C ARG A 70 8.37 -7.35 8.84
N HIS A 71 7.08 -7.66 8.68
CA HIS A 71 6.60 -9.05 8.77
C HIS A 71 6.81 -9.83 7.47
N SER A 72 7.58 -10.91 7.50
CA SER A 72 7.75 -11.83 6.35
C SER A 72 6.53 -12.71 6.10
N GLU A 73 5.65 -12.82 7.09
CA GLU A 73 4.41 -13.59 7.05
C GLU A 73 3.25 -12.71 7.56
N VAL A 74 2.05 -12.94 7.05
CA VAL A 74 0.80 -12.38 7.55
C VAL A 74 -0.29 -13.43 7.57
N THR A 75 -1.34 -13.20 8.36
CA THR A 75 -2.53 -14.04 8.33
C THR A 75 -3.65 -13.28 7.62
N ILE A 76 -4.25 -13.89 6.60
CA ILE A 76 -5.45 -13.36 5.94
C ILE A 76 -6.66 -14.09 6.51
N GLU A 77 -7.62 -13.33 7.03
CA GLU A 77 -8.96 -13.79 7.39
C GLU A 77 -9.92 -13.45 6.25
N ALA A 78 -10.53 -14.48 5.68
CA ALA A 78 -11.58 -14.37 4.67
C ALA A 78 -12.93 -13.98 5.31
N PRO A 79 -13.90 -13.49 4.52
CA PRO A 79 -15.21 -13.06 5.02
C PRO A 79 -15.99 -14.14 5.77
N ASP A 80 -15.78 -15.42 5.43
CA ASP A 80 -16.35 -16.59 6.10
C ASP A 80 -15.67 -16.95 7.43
N GLY A 81 -14.61 -16.22 7.81
CA GLY A 81 -13.80 -16.44 9.00
C GLY A 81 -12.65 -17.44 8.82
N THR A 82 -12.49 -18.02 7.63
CA THR A 82 -11.35 -18.90 7.31
C THR A 82 -10.06 -18.10 7.37
N GLN A 83 -9.03 -18.66 8.00
CA GLN A 83 -7.72 -18.02 8.12
C GLN A 83 -6.65 -18.79 7.36
N GLU A 84 -5.80 -18.05 6.66
CA GLU A 84 -4.67 -18.59 5.94
C GLU A 84 -3.41 -17.77 6.17
N LYS A 85 -2.27 -18.44 6.30
CA LYS A 85 -0.97 -17.78 6.38
C LYS A 85 -0.43 -17.52 4.99
N LEU A 86 0.04 -16.30 4.78
CA LEU A 86 0.66 -15.86 3.54
C LEU A 86 2.08 -15.35 3.84
N SER A 87 3.06 -15.94 3.16
CA SER A 87 4.46 -15.51 3.24
C SER A 87 4.85 -14.73 1.99
N ARG A 88 5.74 -13.74 2.14
CA ARG A 88 6.39 -13.07 1.01
C ARG A 88 7.67 -13.83 0.63
N ASP A 89 7.64 -14.53 -0.50
CA ASP A 89 8.76 -15.32 -1.02
C ASP A 89 9.82 -14.43 -1.68
N GLY A 90 10.54 -13.65 -0.86
CA GLY A 90 11.60 -12.73 -1.32
C GLY A 90 11.11 -11.50 -2.11
N GLN A 91 9.81 -11.44 -2.44
CA GLN A 91 9.19 -10.29 -3.10
C GLN A 91 8.87 -9.17 -2.10
N PRO A 92 8.90 -7.90 -2.54
CA PRO A 92 8.54 -6.78 -1.69
C PRO A 92 7.03 -6.70 -1.40
N GLN A 93 6.21 -7.41 -2.18
CA GLN A 93 4.75 -7.33 -2.15
C GLN A 93 4.14 -8.67 -1.72
N PHE A 94 2.97 -8.62 -1.08
CA PHE A 94 2.14 -9.80 -0.83
C PHE A 94 1.16 -9.98 -2.00
N VAL A 95 1.02 -11.21 -2.47
CA VAL A 95 0.10 -11.60 -3.53
C VAL A 95 -0.85 -12.66 -2.99
N TYR A 96 -2.14 -12.35 -2.93
CA TYR A 96 -3.17 -13.26 -2.48
C TYR A 96 -4.19 -13.52 -3.58
N SER A 97 -4.45 -14.79 -3.91
CA SER A 97 -5.28 -15.16 -5.07
C SER A 97 -6.67 -15.69 -4.72
N LYS A 98 -6.93 -16.09 -3.47
CA LYS A 98 -8.19 -16.74 -3.05
C LYS A 98 -9.24 -15.70 -2.65
N THR A 99 -9.62 -14.89 -3.62
CA THR A 99 -10.54 -13.75 -3.46
C THR A 99 -11.94 -14.07 -4.00
N ASP A 100 -12.32 -15.35 -4.10
CA ASP A 100 -13.58 -15.77 -4.72
C ASP A 100 -14.83 -15.36 -3.93
N GLN A 101 -14.66 -15.05 -2.63
CA GLN A 101 -15.76 -14.62 -1.77
C GLN A 101 -15.89 -13.10 -1.78
N GLN A 102 -17.11 -12.62 -1.90
CA GLN A 102 -17.39 -11.20 -1.73
C GLN A 102 -17.30 -10.82 -0.24
N GLY A 103 -16.67 -9.68 0.06
CA GLY A 103 -16.63 -9.14 1.41
C GLY A 103 -15.31 -8.51 1.78
N ILE A 104 -15.09 -8.33 3.08
CA ILE A 104 -13.88 -7.72 3.61
C ILE A 104 -12.94 -8.83 4.08
N TYR A 105 -11.77 -8.88 3.46
CA TYR A 105 -10.66 -9.71 3.91
C TYR A 105 -9.79 -8.88 4.86
N LYS A 106 -9.49 -9.43 6.03
CA LYS A 106 -8.64 -8.78 7.04
C LYS A 106 -7.24 -9.35 6.97
N VAL A 107 -6.25 -8.48 6.81
CA VAL A 107 -4.84 -8.85 6.95
C VAL A 107 -4.46 -8.60 8.40
N LYS A 108 -4.02 -9.64 9.10
CA LYS A 108 -3.66 -9.63 10.51
C LYS A 108 -2.16 -9.78 10.74
N ASP A 109 -1.67 -9.13 11.78
CA ASP A 109 -0.34 -9.36 12.32
C ASP A 109 -0.25 -10.80 12.85
N PRO A 110 0.72 -11.62 12.41
CA PRO A 110 0.83 -13.02 12.84
C PRO A 110 1.23 -13.18 14.32
N GLN A 111 1.86 -12.17 14.93
CA GLN A 111 2.31 -12.20 16.32
C GLN A 111 1.26 -11.61 17.26
N GLN A 112 0.65 -10.50 16.87
CA GLN A 112 -0.27 -9.75 17.73
C GLN A 112 -1.75 -10.01 17.41
N GLY A 113 -2.07 -10.57 16.26
CA GLY A 113 -3.44 -10.95 15.85
C GLY A 113 -4.38 -9.78 15.50
N HIS A 114 -3.94 -8.53 15.68
CA HIS A 114 -4.73 -7.36 15.31
C HIS A 114 -4.73 -7.16 13.79
N THR A 115 -5.77 -6.49 13.28
CA THR A 115 -5.90 -6.19 11.85
C THR A 115 -4.98 -5.03 11.48
N ILE A 116 -4.08 -5.27 10.52
CA ILE A 116 -3.11 -4.29 10.01
C ILE A 116 -3.51 -3.72 8.64
N SER A 117 -4.39 -4.39 7.90
CA SER A 117 -4.95 -3.90 6.65
C SER A 117 -6.27 -4.60 6.30
N MET A 118 -7.05 -4.03 5.40
CA MET A 118 -8.31 -4.59 4.90
C MET A 118 -8.39 -4.49 3.38
N ILE A 119 -8.82 -5.57 2.76
CA ILE A 119 -9.05 -5.67 1.31
C ILE A 119 -10.54 -5.87 1.11
N SER A 120 -11.13 -5.08 0.21
CA SER A 120 -12.55 -5.22 -0.11
C SER A 120 -12.69 -5.95 -1.43
N VAL A 121 -13.40 -7.07 -1.44
CA VAL A 121 -13.74 -7.77 -2.67
C VAL A 121 -15.21 -7.48 -2.97
N ASN A 122 -15.48 -6.77 -4.07
CA ASN A 122 -16.83 -6.39 -4.48
C ASN A 122 -17.09 -6.73 -5.95
N LEU A 123 -18.36 -7.00 -6.26
CA LEU A 123 -18.85 -7.22 -7.62
C LEU A 123 -19.05 -5.92 -8.43
N PHE A 124 -19.13 -4.78 -7.74
CA PHE A 124 -19.38 -3.48 -8.38
C PHE A 124 -18.19 -3.06 -9.24
N SER A 125 -18.44 -2.91 -10.54
CA SER A 125 -17.50 -2.27 -11.46
C SER A 125 -17.52 -0.75 -11.25
N GLU A 126 -16.41 -0.05 -11.52
CA GLU A 126 -16.37 1.44 -11.57
C GLU A 126 -17.48 2.03 -12.47
N ARG A 127 -18.05 1.23 -13.39
CA ARG A 127 -19.16 1.60 -14.27
C ARG A 127 -20.49 1.85 -13.56
N GLU A 128 -20.72 1.31 -12.37
CA GLU A 128 -21.94 1.55 -11.59
C GLU A 128 -21.82 2.77 -10.66
N SER A 129 -20.59 3.27 -10.45
CA SER A 129 -20.33 4.58 -9.83
C SER A 129 -20.29 5.70 -10.88
N SER A 130 -21.02 5.54 -11.98
CA SER A 130 -21.29 6.63 -12.91
C SER A 130 -22.48 7.45 -12.40
N ILE A 131 -22.21 8.40 -11.51
CA ILE A 131 -23.18 9.40 -11.03
C ILE A 131 -23.42 10.47 -12.12
N ARG A 132 -23.50 10.08 -13.39
CA ARG A 132 -24.01 11.00 -14.42
C ARG A 132 -25.46 11.30 -14.05
N ALA A 133 -25.74 12.56 -13.77
CA ALA A 133 -27.11 13.01 -13.57
C ALA A 133 -27.96 12.53 -14.75
N ALA A 134 -29.09 11.89 -14.46
CA ALA A 134 -30.08 11.66 -15.51
C ALA A 134 -30.44 13.03 -16.10
N GLU A 135 -30.31 13.20 -17.42
CA GLU A 135 -30.59 14.48 -18.09
C GLU A 135 -32.05 14.92 -17.90
N GLU A 136 -32.94 14.01 -17.51
CA GLU A 136 -34.33 14.34 -17.22
C GLU A 136 -34.88 13.45 -16.10
N ILE A 137 -35.37 14.07 -15.02
CA ILE A 137 -36.16 13.41 -14.00
C ILE A 137 -37.62 13.81 -14.22
N LYS A 138 -38.42 12.95 -14.85
CA LYS A 138 -39.88 13.15 -14.91
C LYS A 138 -40.50 12.82 -13.56
N ILE A 139 -40.82 13.87 -12.80
CA ILE A 139 -41.62 13.78 -11.59
C ILE A 139 -43.09 14.04 -11.97
N GLY A 140 -43.92 13.00 -11.84
CA GLY A 140 -45.37 13.14 -11.74
C GLY A 140 -46.17 12.82 -13.00
N LEU A 141 -47.19 11.98 -12.82
CA LEU A 141 -48.24 11.64 -13.76
C LEU A 141 -49.49 12.43 -13.32
N LEU A 142 -49.89 13.42 -14.12
CA LEU A 142 -51.26 13.96 -14.32
C LEU A 142 -51.20 15.12 -15.32
#